data_AF-A0A6I7WJE0-F1
#
_entry.id   AF-A0A6I7WJE0-F1
#
_cell.length_a   1.000
_cell.length_b   1.000
_cell.length_c   1.000
_cell.angle_alpha   90.00
_cell.angle_beta   90.00
_cell.angle_gamma   90.00
#
_symmetry.space_group_name_H-M   'P 1'
#
loop_
_entity.id
_entity.type
_entity.pdbx_description
1 polymer ?
#
loop_
_entity_poly.entity_id
_entity_poly.type
_entity_poly.pdbx_seq_one_letter_code
_entity_poly.pdbx_strand_id
1 'polypeptide(L)' 'GLGHDNGSVFVFCNRSRDKLKILYWECNGFWLYYRRLDKGKFKWPAELNELKFPNY' A
#
# COMPACT_ATOMS: atom_id res chain seq x y z
N GLY A 1 -17.17 1.59 -24.11
CA GLY A 1 -17.96 1.78 -22.87
C GLY A 1 -18.42 0.42 -22.44
N LEU A 2 -18.14 -0.06 -21.24
CA LEU A 2 -18.38 0.56 -19.93
C LEU A 2 -17.25 0.21 -18.93
N GLY A 3 -16.92 1.14 -18.04
CA GLY A 3 -16.28 0.85 -16.74
C GLY A 3 -14.78 0.59 -16.75
N HIS A 4 -13.98 1.65 -16.82
CA HIS A 4 -12.57 1.60 -16.42
C HIS A 4 -12.55 1.61 -14.88
N ASP A 5 -12.67 0.44 -14.28
CA ASP A 5 -12.57 0.27 -12.84
C ASP A 5 -11.09 0.42 -12.48
N ASN A 6 -10.63 1.66 -12.32
CA ASN A 6 -9.29 1.96 -11.83
C ASN A 6 -9.17 1.36 -10.42
N GLY A 7 -8.70 0.11 -10.36
CA GLY A 7 -8.56 -0.63 -9.11
C GLY A 7 -7.86 0.22 -8.06
N SER A 8 -8.38 0.20 -6.84
CA SER A 8 -7.83 0.99 -5.74
C SER A 8 -6.76 0.20 -4.99
N VAL A 9 -5.67 0.86 -4.60
CA VAL A 9 -4.60 0.27 -3.79
C VAL A 9 -4.55 0.93 -2.43
N PHE A 10 -4.61 0.11 -1.38
CA PHE A 10 -4.43 0.55 0.00
C PHE A 10 -3.17 -0.09 0.58
N VAL A 11 -2.28 0.71 1.16
CA VAL A 11 -1.05 0.22 1.78
C VAL A 11 -1.10 0.51 3.27
N PHE A 12 -0.92 -0.51 4.09
CA PHE A 12 -0.89 -0.42 5.54
C PHE A 12 0.47 -0.84 6.07
N CYS A 13 0.98 -0.07 7.03
CA CYS A 13 2.20 -0.38 7.76
C CYS A 13 1.88 -0.48 9.25
N ASN A 14 2.35 -1.52 9.92
CA ASN A 14 2.12 -1.67 11.36
C ASN A 14 2.95 -0.65 12.18
N ARG A 15 2.62 -0.50 13.47
CA ARG A 15 3.31 0.45 14.37
C ARG A 15 4.83 0.24 14.44
N SER A 16 5.28 -1.02 14.44
CA SER A 16 6.72 -1.34 14.46
C SER A 16 7.42 -1.07 13.12
N ARG A 17 6.66 -0.82 12.05
CA ARG A 17 7.10 -0.63 10.67
C ARG A 17 7.87 -1.81 10.09
N ASP A 18 7.60 -3.03 10.56
CA ASP A 18 8.25 -4.27 10.10
C ASP A 18 7.33 -5.15 9.23
N LYS A 19 6.05 -4.75 9.09
CA LYS A 19 5.04 -5.47 8.30
C LYS A 19 4.29 -4.52 7.38
N LEU A 20 4.18 -4.90 6.11
CA LEU A 20 3.30 -4.26 5.13
C LEU A 20 2.16 -5.18 4.73
N LYS A 21 0.98 -4.60 4.58
CA LYS A 21 -0.17 -5.19 3.88
C LYS A 21 -0.52 -4.28 2.71
N ILE A 22 -0.58 -4.82 1.51
CA ILE A 22 -1.04 -4.11 0.31
C ILE A 22 -2.31 -4.79 -0.14
N LEU A 23 -3.41 -4.04 -0.17
CA LEU A 23 -4.71 -4.48 -0.60
C LEU A 23 -5.01 -3.83 -1.95
N TYR A 24 -5.14 -4.65 -2.99
CA TYR A 24 -5.50 -4.20 -4.32
C TYR A 24 -6.91 -4.68 -4.64
N TRP A 25 -7.84 -3.74 -4.78
CA TRP A 25 -9.26 -4.01 -5.01
C TRP A 25 -9.58 -4.02 -6.51
N GLU A 26 -10.22 -5.09 -6.97
CA GLU A 26 -10.73 -5.28 -8.33
C GLU A 26 -12.21 -5.72 -8.29
N CYS A 27 -12.88 -5.76 -9.44
CA CYS A 27 -14.33 -5.91 -9.57
C CYS A 27 -14.94 -7.04 -8.70
N ASN A 28 -14.26 -8.18 -8.56
CA ASN A 28 -14.78 -9.36 -7.88
C ASN A 28 -14.03 -9.72 -6.58
N GLY A 29 -13.21 -8.82 -6.04
CA GLY A 29 -12.52 -9.06 -4.78
C GLY A 29 -11.24 -8.28 -4.63
N PHE A 30 -10.32 -8.79 -3.80
CA PHE A 30 -9.05 -8.13 -3.58
C PHE A 30 -7.89 -9.10 -3.52
N TRP A 31 -6.74 -8.62 -3.96
CA TRP A 31 -5.45 -9.24 -3.71
C TRP A 31 -4.88 -8.68 -2.41
N LEU A 32 -4.31 -9.56 -1.56
CA LEU A 32 -3.61 -9.16 -0.35
C LEU A 32 -2.16 -9.61 -0.41
N TYR A 33 -1.24 -8.66 -0.56
CA TYR A 33 0.18 -8.91 -0.43
C TYR A 33 0.61 -8.64 1.00
N TYR A 34 1.29 -9.61 1.60
CA TYR A 34 1.84 -9.49 2.95
C TYR A 34 3.35 -9.66 2.93
N ARG A 35 4.08 -8.67 3.46
CA ARG A 35 5.53 -8.73 3.60
C ARG A 35 5.92 -8.40 5.04
N ARG A 36 6.72 -9.27 5.65
CA ARG A 36 7.35 -9.06 6.96
C ARG A 36 8.86 -9.01 6.78
N LEU A 37 9.52 -8.06 7.43
CA LEU A 37 10.97 -8.05 7.55
C LEU A 37 11.37 -8.83 8.80
N ASP A 38 12.38 -9.69 8.68
CA ASP A 38 12.94 -10.38 9.86
C ASP A 38 13.82 -9.44 10.69
N LYS A 39 14.44 -8.44 10.06
CA LYS A 39 15.22 -7.38 10.70
C LYS A 39 14.99 -6.05 9.98
N GLY A 40 15.00 -4.96 10.75
CA GLY A 40 14.87 -3.60 10.24
C GLY A 40 13.42 -3.11 10.15
N LYS A 41 13.24 -1.96 9.48
CA LYS A 41 11.97 -1.26 9.34
C LYS A 41 11.80 -0.73 7.93
N PHE A 42 10.58 -0.73 7.42
CA PHE A 42 10.20 -0.01 6.22
C PHE A 42 10.33 1.50 6.45
N LYS A 43 10.85 2.20 5.44
CA LYS A 43 10.71 3.66 5.37
C LYS A 43 9.24 3.95 5.09
N TRP A 44 8.55 4.43 6.11
CA TRP A 44 7.15 4.78 6.07
C TRP A 44 7.00 6.26 6.42
N PRO A 45 6.20 7.04 5.68
CA PRO A 45 5.98 8.46 5.99
C PRO A 45 5.50 8.63 7.43
N ALA A 46 6.08 9.56 8.16
CA ALA A 46 5.57 9.94 9.47
C ALA A 46 4.33 10.83 9.32
N GLU A 47 4.30 11.63 8.26
CA GLU A 47 3.23 12.57 7.96
C GLU A 47 2.77 12.41 6.50
N LEU A 48 1.48 12.67 6.25
CA LEU A 48 0.92 12.61 4.90
C LEU A 48 1.59 13.60 3.94
N ASN A 49 2.08 14.74 4.43
CA ASN A 49 2.78 15.74 3.62
C ASN A 49 4.17 15.27 3.14
N GLU A 50 4.72 14.20 3.71
CA GLU A 50 5.98 13.59 3.25
C GLU A 50 5.78 12.67 2.04
N LEU A 51 4.53 12.30 1.72
CA LEU A 51 4.19 11.56 0.50
C LEU A 51 4.35 12.47 -0.71
N LYS A 52 5.60 12.66 -1.13
CA LYS A 52 5.91 13.22 -2.43
C LYS A 52 5.73 12.11 -3.44
N PHE A 53 4.62 12.13 -4.17
CA PHE A 53 4.53 11.40 -5.42
C PHE A 53 5.47 12.11 -6.40
N PRO A 54 6.58 11.49 -6.84
CA PRO A 54 7.39 12.08 -7.88
C PRO A 54 6.49 12.27 -9.11
N ASN A 55 6.48 13.50 -9.65
CA ASN A 55 5.84 13.77 -10.94
C ASN A 55 6.58 12.92 -11.97
N TYR A 56 5.94 11.85 -12.45
CA TYR A 56 6.26 11.18 -13.70
C TYR A 56 5.12 11.46 -14.66
#